data_AF-A0A954GA03-F1
#
_entry.id   AF-A0A954GA03-F1
#
_cell.length_a   1.000
_cell.length_b   1.000
_cell.length_c   1.000
_cell.angle_alpha   90.00
_cell.angle_beta   90.00
_cell.angle_gamma   90.00
#
_symmetry.space_group_name_H-M   'P 1'
#
loop_
_entity.id
_entity.type
_entity.pdbx_description
1 polymer ?
#
loop_
_entity_poly.entity_id
_entity_poly.type
_entity_poly.pdbx_seq_one_letter_code
_entity_poly.pdbx_strand_id
1 'polypeptide(L)'
;TVCTLALIVFVWAIWVREPQQSALVENPVDHKETDSSQKNVDTQLAVQNHPHRSFQIEASQHPMLQAQQNDRLNPSGNQPLVAVKPERLPPVEALPASASDETIVTFINHRIQDGWKAANIEPSPFATDEEWVRRVYLDVIGRIPTTVEAEQFLKSTQPDKHQQLIRKLTSNPSYVTNWSTIWTRLLIGRTTTRNINRRALQDFLVQSFADNRSWNDIVFDLVSAEGDADTNGATNFLLAHLNNEAVPATAITTRLFLGTQIQCTQCHNHPFNDATQSQFWEINSFFKQTKVVRKKMPAKSGEKQATQLALVSLPKGGTTFYETRQGLMQPAYPKFAGVKVSDAPNVNRRQELAKLMTSGDNQQLARAMVNRMWAHFFGYGFTRPIDDMGYHNSPTHPELLNELAHQFVDSGYDIKQLIEWICLSDAYRLSSQFVAHNQSDNPDDGSTPNFSRMYVKQMTAEQLYDSLQVTANPALVVTDYSNAWNKMQKRDQWLQQFVYTH
;
A
#
# COMPACT_ATOMS: atom_id res chain seq x y z
N THR A 1 11.41 7.38 50.78
CA THR A 1 11.94 7.93 49.50
C THR A 1 13.48 7.93 49.45
N VAL A 2 14.16 6.89 49.95
CA VAL A 2 15.64 6.81 49.91
C VAL A 2 16.18 5.46 49.39
N CYS A 3 15.42 4.36 49.47
CA CYS A 3 15.87 3.05 48.97
C CYS A 3 15.64 2.79 47.47
N THR A 4 14.88 3.62 46.76
CA THR A 4 14.51 3.37 45.35
C THR A 4 15.52 3.94 44.33
N LEU A 5 16.46 4.79 44.76
CA LEU A 5 17.46 5.42 43.88
C LEU A 5 18.76 4.62 43.75
N ALA A 6 19.08 3.73 44.69
CA ALA A 6 20.31 2.95 44.68
C ALA A 6 20.33 1.84 43.60
N LEU A 7 19.17 1.30 43.22
CA LEU A 7 19.06 0.21 42.24
C LEU A 7 19.21 0.67 40.77
N ILE A 8 18.96 1.94 40.48
CA ILE A 8 19.06 2.50 39.11
C ILE A 8 20.52 2.70 38.70
N VAL A 9 21.40 3.02 39.65
CA VAL A 9 22.84 3.24 39.37
C VAL A 9 23.57 1.92 39.07
N PHE A 10 23.18 0.81 39.70
CA PHE A 10 23.90 -0.47 39.56
C PHE A 10 23.64 -1.19 38.22
N VAL A 11 22.49 -0.95 37.58
CA VAL A 11 22.16 -1.56 36.27
C VAL A 11 22.85 -0.83 35.12
N TRP A 12 23.09 0.48 35.24
CA TRP A 12 23.75 1.29 34.20
C TRP A 12 25.25 0.97 34.08
N ALA A 13 25.91 0.65 35.20
CA ALA A 13 27.35 0.34 35.25
C ALA A 13 27.75 -1.01 34.60
N ILE A 14 26.80 -1.87 34.25
CA ILE A 14 27.06 -3.18 33.63
C ILE A 14 26.95 -3.11 32.10
N TRP A 15 26.29 -2.09 31.54
CA TRP A 15 26.04 -1.94 30.10
C TRP A 15 27.09 -1.09 29.36
N VAL A 16 28.08 -0.52 30.06
CA VAL A 16 29.18 0.25 29.46
C VAL A 16 30.52 -0.45 29.72
N ARG A 17 30.80 -1.47 28.90
CA ARG A 17 32.14 -2.04 28.69
C ARG A 17 32.37 -2.29 27.19
N GLU A 18 32.70 -1.23 26.47
CA GLU A 18 33.40 -1.37 25.19
C GLU A 18 34.90 -1.66 25.42
N PRO A 19 35.54 -2.51 24.60
CA PRO A 19 36.98 -2.54 24.50
C PRO A 19 37.51 -1.42 23.58
N GLN A 20 38.57 -0.75 24.02
CA GLN A 20 39.43 0.20 23.29
C GLN A 20 39.87 -0.31 21.90
N GLN A 21 40.31 0.47 20.90
CA GLN A 21 40.83 1.87 20.80
C GLN A 21 40.67 2.33 19.30
N SER A 22 41.02 3.52 18.76
CA SER A 22 41.79 4.70 19.21
C SER A 22 41.54 5.94 18.32
N ALA A 23 41.77 7.14 18.89
CA ALA A 23 42.25 8.39 18.24
C ALA A 23 41.44 9.05 17.08
N LEU A 24 40.74 10.13 17.43
CA LEU A 24 40.74 11.37 16.63
C LEU A 24 41.07 12.56 17.54
N VAL A 25 41.77 13.55 16.97
CA VAL A 25 42.35 14.71 17.68
C VAL A 25 41.42 15.91 17.58
N GLU A 26 41.07 16.51 18.72
CA GLU A 26 40.43 17.83 18.76
C GLU A 26 41.48 18.94 18.67
N ASN A 27 41.14 20.03 17.98
CA ASN A 27 41.80 21.33 18.10
C ASN A 27 40.70 22.41 18.23
N PRO A 28 40.68 23.23 19.29
CA PRO A 28 39.68 24.28 19.48
C PRO A 28 40.10 25.58 18.78
N VAL A 29 39.11 26.42 18.43
CA VAL A 29 39.36 27.84 18.07
C VAL A 29 38.29 28.73 18.73
N ASP A 30 38.77 29.83 19.31
CA ASP A 30 38.04 30.76 20.18
C ASP A 30 36.86 31.52 19.54
N HIS A 31 35.91 31.88 20.40
CA HIS A 31 34.99 33.00 20.16
C HIS A 31 35.68 34.35 20.39
N LYS A 32 35.45 35.30 19.49
CA LYS A 32 35.55 36.75 19.79
C LYS A 32 34.36 37.50 19.21
N GLU A 33 33.65 38.21 20.07
CA GLU A 33 32.71 39.27 19.69
C GLU A 33 33.47 40.54 19.29
N THR A 34 32.92 41.28 18.32
CA THR A 34 33.04 42.74 18.25
C THR A 34 31.76 43.35 17.68
N ASP A 35 31.50 44.60 18.03
CA ASP A 35 30.18 45.22 18.10
C ASP A 35 29.87 46.22 16.96
N SER A 36 28.57 46.52 16.82
CA SER A 36 27.89 47.69 16.23
C SER A 36 28.45 48.43 15.01
N SER A 37 27.60 48.61 13.98
CA SER A 37 26.89 49.90 13.76
C SER A 37 26.06 49.92 12.45
N GLN A 38 24.96 50.68 12.46
CA GLN A 38 24.06 50.86 11.32
C GLN A 38 24.57 51.93 10.33
N LYS A 39 24.28 51.76 9.03
CA LYS A 39 24.02 52.88 8.11
C LYS A 39 23.26 52.43 6.85
N ASN A 40 22.07 53.00 6.66
CA ASN A 40 21.37 53.00 5.36
C ASN A 40 21.99 54.04 4.44
N VAL A 41 22.16 53.72 3.15
CA VAL A 41 22.22 54.69 2.06
C VAL A 41 21.52 54.09 0.83
N ASP A 42 20.39 54.67 0.43
CA ASP A 42 19.82 54.48 -0.90
C ASP A 42 20.61 55.30 -1.92
N THR A 43 21.10 54.71 -3.01
CA THR A 43 21.23 55.44 -4.29
C THR A 43 21.28 54.54 -5.54
N GLN A 44 20.23 54.65 -6.34
CA GLN A 44 20.17 54.61 -7.81
C GLN A 44 21.09 53.66 -8.61
N LEU A 45 20.42 52.65 -9.19
CA LEU A 45 20.62 52.08 -10.53
C LEU A 45 21.69 52.74 -11.43
N ALA A 46 22.77 52.00 -11.69
CA ALA A 46 23.55 52.11 -12.92
C ALA A 46 23.47 50.77 -13.67
N VAL A 47 22.89 50.78 -14.88
CA VAL A 47 22.78 49.57 -15.72
C VAL A 47 24.10 49.33 -16.43
N GLN A 48 24.76 48.20 -16.14
CA GLN A 48 25.84 47.66 -16.97
C GLN A 48 25.59 46.17 -17.26
N ASN A 49 25.49 45.85 -18.55
CA ASN A 49 25.30 44.48 -19.03
C ASN A 49 26.63 43.71 -19.01
N HIS A 50 26.67 42.57 -18.32
CA HIS A 50 27.69 41.54 -18.56
C HIS A 50 27.09 40.12 -18.50
N PRO A 51 27.66 39.16 -19.25
CA PRO A 51 26.96 37.94 -19.65
C PRO A 51 26.98 36.83 -18.59
N HIS A 52 26.11 35.85 -18.80
CA HIS A 52 25.90 34.66 -17.97
C HIS A 52 27.21 34.01 -17.46
N ARG A 53 27.36 33.93 -16.13
CA ARG A 53 28.26 32.96 -15.49
C ARG A 53 27.50 31.67 -15.20
N SER A 54 27.72 30.65 -16.02
CA SER A 54 27.45 29.27 -15.67
C SER A 54 28.45 28.79 -14.62
N PHE A 55 27.98 28.29 -13.47
CA PHE A 55 28.83 27.56 -12.53
C PHE A 55 29.23 26.21 -13.16
N GLN A 56 30.49 26.07 -13.54
CA GLN A 56 31.08 24.76 -13.83
C GLN A 56 31.52 24.11 -12.52
N ILE A 57 31.06 22.90 -12.26
CA ILE A 57 31.57 22.04 -11.19
C ILE A 57 32.68 21.19 -11.81
N GLU A 58 33.91 21.33 -11.32
CA GLU A 58 35.01 20.45 -11.73
C GLU A 58 34.81 19.05 -11.12
N ALA A 59 34.44 18.09 -11.96
CA ALA A 59 34.11 16.72 -11.54
C ALA A 59 35.32 15.91 -11.00
N SER A 60 36.53 16.48 -11.00
CA SER A 60 37.80 15.82 -10.69
C SER A 60 38.11 15.69 -9.19
N GLN A 61 37.33 16.32 -8.29
CA GLN A 61 37.62 16.34 -6.84
C GLN A 61 36.56 15.66 -5.95
N HIS A 62 35.53 15.01 -6.51
CA HIS A 62 34.51 14.31 -5.71
C HIS A 62 34.85 12.82 -5.49
N PRO A 63 34.98 12.33 -4.23
CA PRO A 63 35.39 10.95 -3.96
C PRO A 63 34.48 9.86 -4.55
N MET A 64 33.19 10.15 -4.71
CA MET A 64 32.21 9.19 -5.23
C MET A 64 32.30 8.94 -6.74
N LEU A 65 33.09 9.71 -7.50
CA LEU A 65 33.26 9.55 -8.95
C LEU A 65 34.52 8.76 -9.34
N GLN A 66 35.49 8.58 -8.44
CA GLN A 66 36.71 7.80 -8.72
C GLN A 66 36.45 6.28 -8.77
N ALA A 67 35.42 5.79 -8.08
CA ALA A 67 35.09 4.35 -8.03
C ALA A 67 34.60 3.75 -9.36
N GLN A 68 34.29 4.56 -10.38
CA GLN A 68 33.77 4.10 -11.68
C GLN A 68 34.80 4.03 -12.82
N GLN A 69 36.08 4.39 -12.60
CA GLN A 69 37.05 4.49 -13.71
C GLN A 69 38.15 3.41 -13.76
N ASN A 70 38.43 2.67 -12.68
CA ASN A 70 39.66 1.88 -12.60
C ASN A 70 39.58 0.36 -12.86
N ASP A 71 38.40 -0.26 -12.93
CA ASP A 71 38.29 -1.69 -13.27
C ASP A 71 37.72 -1.93 -14.66
N ARG A 72 38.59 -1.80 -15.67
CA ARG A 72 38.41 -2.42 -16.99
C ARG A 72 39.13 -3.76 -17.05
N LEU A 73 38.46 -4.82 -16.58
CA LEU A 73 38.75 -6.18 -16.99
C LEU A 73 37.49 -6.82 -17.56
N ASN A 74 37.55 -7.19 -18.84
CA ASN A 74 36.62 -8.10 -19.49
C ASN A 74 37.49 -9.21 -20.07
N PRO A 75 37.22 -10.48 -19.72
CA PRO A 75 36.51 -11.27 -20.71
C PRO A 75 35.41 -12.18 -20.14
N SER A 76 34.45 -12.50 -21.01
CA SER A 76 33.59 -13.70 -20.94
C SER A 76 32.53 -13.72 -19.83
N GLY A 77 31.55 -12.81 -19.92
CA GLY A 77 30.34 -12.86 -19.09
C GLY A 77 29.21 -11.96 -19.57
N ASN A 78 29.07 -11.74 -20.88
CA ASN A 78 28.14 -10.73 -21.44
C ASN A 78 26.67 -11.20 -21.48
N GLN A 79 26.19 -11.80 -20.38
CA GLN A 79 24.77 -11.84 -20.08
C GLN A 79 24.42 -10.56 -19.30
N PRO A 80 23.38 -9.80 -19.69
CA PRO A 80 22.83 -8.81 -18.78
C PRO A 80 22.29 -9.54 -17.55
N LEU A 81 22.16 -8.84 -16.41
CA LEU A 81 21.37 -9.30 -15.26
C LEU A 81 19.87 -9.24 -15.58
N VAL A 82 19.47 -9.90 -16.68
CA VAL A 82 18.12 -10.42 -16.84
C VAL A 82 18.03 -11.54 -15.83
N ALA A 83 17.18 -11.37 -14.80
CA ALA A 83 16.77 -12.50 -13.98
C ALA A 83 16.37 -13.62 -14.94
N VAL A 84 17.04 -14.79 -14.84
CA VAL A 84 16.85 -15.91 -15.77
C VAL A 84 15.36 -16.09 -15.92
N LYS A 85 14.83 -15.92 -17.14
CA LYS A 85 13.39 -15.99 -17.41
C LYS A 85 12.92 -17.29 -16.75
N PRO A 86 12.11 -17.22 -15.68
CA PRO A 86 11.91 -18.38 -14.82
C PRO A 86 11.43 -19.52 -15.68
N GLU A 87 12.07 -20.68 -15.53
CA GLU A 87 11.68 -21.87 -16.28
C GLU A 87 10.20 -22.09 -16.00
N ARG A 88 9.38 -22.01 -17.06
CA ARG A 88 7.93 -21.97 -16.90
C ARG A 88 7.53 -23.31 -16.32
N LEU A 89 7.19 -23.31 -15.03
CA LEU A 89 6.87 -24.51 -14.27
C LEU A 89 5.82 -25.32 -15.02
N PRO A 90 5.87 -26.67 -14.96
CA PRO A 90 4.86 -27.49 -15.61
C PRO A 90 3.47 -27.06 -15.11
N PRO A 91 2.46 -26.93 -15.99
CA PRO A 91 1.11 -26.57 -15.59
C PRO A 91 0.62 -27.55 -14.52
N VAL A 92 0.37 -27.04 -13.32
CA VAL A 92 -0.28 -27.82 -12.27
C VAL A 92 -1.79 -27.71 -12.45
N GLU A 93 -2.47 -28.82 -12.17
CA GLU A 93 -3.92 -28.92 -12.21
C GLU A 93 -4.55 -27.87 -11.30
N ALA A 94 -5.53 -27.12 -11.81
CA ALA A 94 -6.24 -26.12 -11.04
C ALA A 94 -6.97 -26.78 -9.86
N LEU A 95 -7.03 -26.11 -8.72
CA LEU A 95 -7.72 -26.67 -7.56
C LEU A 95 -9.24 -26.63 -7.80
N PRO A 96 -10.02 -27.57 -7.26
CA PRO A 96 -11.47 -27.49 -7.31
C PRO A 96 -11.95 -26.26 -6.52
N ALA A 97 -13.07 -25.65 -6.94
CA ALA A 97 -13.70 -24.53 -6.23
C ALA A 97 -14.14 -24.87 -4.77
N SER A 98 -14.18 -26.16 -4.43
CA SER A 98 -14.44 -26.67 -3.07
C SER A 98 -13.17 -27.19 -2.39
N ALA A 99 -11.98 -26.69 -2.74
CA ALA A 99 -10.73 -27.05 -2.09
C ALA A 99 -10.75 -26.66 -0.60
N SER A 100 -10.14 -27.48 0.25
CA SER A 100 -9.99 -27.15 1.66
C SER A 100 -8.88 -26.12 1.88
N ASP A 101 -8.97 -25.36 2.97
CA ASP A 101 -7.90 -24.43 3.40
C ASP A 101 -6.52 -25.08 3.41
N GLU A 102 -6.44 -26.32 3.91
CA GLU A 102 -5.21 -27.12 3.93
C GLU A 102 -4.69 -27.42 2.52
N THR A 103 -5.57 -27.72 1.56
CA THR A 103 -5.21 -27.94 0.15
C THR A 103 -4.65 -26.66 -0.47
N ILE A 104 -5.29 -25.52 -0.22
CA ILE A 104 -4.88 -24.22 -0.75
C ILE A 104 -3.53 -23.79 -0.15
N VAL A 105 -3.35 -23.91 1.17
CA VAL A 105 -2.05 -23.65 1.84
C VAL A 105 -0.96 -24.59 1.32
N THR A 106 -1.27 -25.88 1.14
CA THR A 106 -0.34 -26.86 0.57
C THR A 106 0.08 -26.48 -0.86
N PHE A 107 -0.85 -26.01 -1.68
CA PHE A 107 -0.57 -25.50 -3.02
C PHE A 107 0.33 -24.25 -2.98
N ILE A 108 0.04 -23.28 -2.10
CA ILE A 108 0.89 -22.09 -1.89
C ILE A 108 2.33 -22.52 -1.59
N ASN A 109 2.51 -23.43 -0.63
CA ASN A 109 3.82 -23.91 -0.22
C ASN A 109 4.57 -24.60 -1.38
N HIS A 110 3.90 -25.45 -2.16
CA HIS A 110 4.51 -26.11 -3.32
C HIS A 110 4.91 -25.11 -4.42
N ARG A 111 4.06 -24.11 -4.74
CA ARG A 111 4.40 -23.13 -5.79
C ARG A 111 5.60 -22.25 -5.40
N ILE A 112 5.70 -21.85 -4.14
CA ILE A 112 6.86 -21.11 -3.63
C ILE A 112 8.14 -21.98 -3.64
N GLN A 113 8.05 -23.23 -3.17
CA GLN A 113 9.17 -24.16 -3.21
C GLN A 113 9.69 -24.45 -4.62
N ASP A 114 8.80 -24.52 -5.62
CA ASP A 114 9.20 -24.68 -7.02
C ASP A 114 9.92 -23.43 -7.56
N GLY A 115 9.51 -22.23 -7.12
CA GLY A 115 10.24 -20.98 -7.39
C GLY A 115 11.67 -21.02 -6.82
N TRP A 116 11.84 -21.47 -5.58
CA TRP A 116 13.17 -21.64 -4.95
C TRP A 116 14.06 -22.63 -5.70
N LYS A 117 13.51 -23.78 -6.12
CA LYS A 117 14.24 -24.76 -6.95
C LYS A 117 14.67 -24.17 -8.28
N ALA A 118 13.76 -23.48 -8.99
CA ALA A 118 14.05 -22.86 -10.29
C ALA A 118 15.09 -21.74 -10.19
N ALA A 119 15.12 -21.00 -9.08
CA ALA A 119 16.12 -19.97 -8.80
C ALA A 119 17.44 -20.52 -8.20
N ASN A 120 17.49 -21.81 -7.84
CA ASN A 120 18.57 -22.43 -7.06
C ASN A 120 18.89 -21.66 -5.75
N ILE A 121 17.84 -21.35 -5.00
CA ILE A 121 17.88 -20.64 -3.72
C ILE A 121 17.44 -21.60 -2.60
N GLU A 122 18.15 -21.61 -1.48
CA GLU A 122 17.69 -22.29 -0.26
C GLU A 122 16.97 -21.29 0.65
N PRO A 123 15.76 -21.60 1.17
CA PRO A 123 15.06 -20.69 2.06
C PRO A 123 15.76 -20.57 3.42
N SER A 124 15.52 -19.44 4.10
CA SER A 124 15.87 -19.26 5.51
C SER A 124 15.18 -20.31 6.38
N PRO A 125 15.71 -20.62 7.58
CA PRO A 125 15.00 -21.46 8.54
C PRO A 125 13.66 -20.83 8.95
N PHE A 126 12.74 -21.65 9.48
CA PHE A 126 11.53 -21.13 10.11
C PHE A 126 11.87 -20.15 11.24
N ALA A 127 11.07 -19.09 11.33
CA ALA A 127 11.06 -18.13 12.42
C ALA A 127 10.75 -18.84 13.74
N THR A 128 11.25 -18.31 14.86
CA THR A 128 10.81 -18.76 16.18
C THR A 128 9.37 -18.31 16.44
N ASP A 129 8.67 -18.97 17.38
CA ASP A 129 7.31 -18.59 17.76
C ASP A 129 7.23 -17.12 18.24
N GLU A 130 8.30 -16.59 18.86
CA GLU A 130 8.40 -15.18 19.27
C GLU A 130 8.49 -14.22 18.07
N GLU A 131 9.27 -14.55 17.04
CA GLU A 131 9.36 -13.76 15.81
C GLU A 131 8.02 -13.80 15.06
N TRP A 132 7.42 -15.00 14.93
CA TRP A 132 6.15 -15.18 14.22
C TRP A 132 4.97 -14.52 14.94
N VAL A 133 4.82 -14.69 16.25
CA VAL A 133 3.72 -14.08 17.02
C VAL A 133 3.77 -12.56 16.95
N ARG A 134 4.96 -11.96 17.01
CA ARG A 134 5.12 -10.50 16.83
C ARG A 134 4.68 -10.05 15.44
N ARG A 135 5.07 -10.80 14.40
CA ARG A 135 4.80 -10.50 12.99
C ARG A 135 3.31 -10.54 12.66
N VAL A 136 2.63 -11.63 12.99
CA VAL A 136 1.19 -11.81 12.67
C VAL A 136 0.31 -10.78 13.39
N TYR A 137 0.66 -10.42 14.63
CA TYR A 137 -0.01 -9.37 15.39
C TYR A 137 0.11 -7.99 14.72
N LEU A 138 1.32 -7.62 14.27
CA LEU A 138 1.57 -6.37 13.57
C LEU A 138 0.84 -6.31 12.22
N ASP A 139 0.86 -7.40 11.46
CA ASP A 139 0.30 -7.44 10.11
C ASP A 139 -1.23 -7.51 10.11
N VAL A 140 -1.83 -8.34 10.97
CA VAL A 140 -3.29 -8.57 10.97
C VAL A 140 -4.03 -7.49 11.75
N ILE A 141 -3.54 -7.07 12.92
CA ILE A 141 -4.26 -6.13 13.82
C ILE A 141 -3.50 -4.83 14.12
N GLY A 142 -2.38 -4.56 13.46
CA GLY A 142 -1.73 -3.25 13.51
C GLY A 142 -1.01 -2.91 14.82
N ARG A 143 -0.64 -3.91 15.65
CA ARG A 143 0.09 -3.68 16.91
C ARG A 143 0.91 -4.89 17.32
N ILE A 144 1.89 -4.73 18.21
CA ILE A 144 2.53 -5.86 18.91
C ILE A 144 1.52 -6.60 19.83
N PRO A 145 1.78 -7.88 20.17
CA PRO A 145 1.06 -8.57 21.23
C PRO A 145 1.37 -7.95 22.60
N THR A 146 0.42 -8.05 23.54
CA THR A 146 0.73 -7.90 24.97
C THR A 146 1.59 -9.07 25.46
N THR A 147 2.22 -8.92 26.62
CA THR A 147 2.92 -10.01 27.31
C THR A 147 2.01 -11.22 27.53
N VAL A 148 0.78 -11.01 28.00
CA VAL A 148 -0.21 -12.09 28.25
C VAL A 148 -0.59 -12.81 26.95
N GLU A 149 -0.81 -12.08 25.85
CA GLU A 149 -1.12 -12.68 24.55
C GLU A 149 0.05 -13.50 23.99
N ALA A 150 1.28 -12.95 24.08
CA ALA A 150 2.48 -13.66 23.65
C ALA A 150 2.70 -14.92 24.48
N GLU A 151 2.62 -14.83 25.82
CA GLU A 151 2.75 -15.98 26.71
C GLU A 151 1.70 -17.06 26.46
N GLN A 152 0.44 -16.69 26.17
CA GLN A 152 -0.62 -17.63 25.80
C GLN A 152 -0.27 -18.42 24.52
N PHE A 153 0.29 -17.75 23.51
CA PHE A 153 0.71 -18.42 22.29
C PHE A 153 1.95 -19.30 22.50
N LEU A 154 2.98 -18.78 23.18
CA LEU A 154 4.24 -19.49 23.42
C LEU A 154 4.05 -20.75 24.28
N LYS A 155 3.14 -20.70 25.27
CA LYS A 155 2.81 -21.86 26.13
C LYS A 155 1.88 -22.88 25.45
N SER A 156 1.28 -22.55 24.30
CA SER A 156 0.39 -23.47 23.59
C SER A 156 1.16 -24.56 22.84
N THR A 157 0.81 -25.81 23.11
CA THR A 157 1.32 -27.02 22.44
C THR A 157 0.35 -27.57 21.39
N GLN A 158 -0.77 -26.89 21.13
CA GLN A 158 -1.76 -27.34 20.15
C GLN A 158 -1.18 -27.31 18.73
N PRO A 159 -1.37 -28.35 17.90
CA PRO A 159 -0.78 -28.43 16.56
C PRO A 159 -1.28 -27.30 15.64
N ASP A 160 -2.51 -26.85 15.83
CA ASP A 160 -3.19 -25.79 15.09
C ASP A 160 -3.08 -24.40 15.74
N LYS A 161 -2.18 -24.21 16.73
CA LYS A 161 -2.00 -22.94 17.47
C LYS A 161 -1.88 -21.70 16.57
N HIS A 162 -1.26 -21.84 15.40
CA HIS A 162 -1.08 -20.79 14.41
C HIS A 162 -2.43 -20.37 13.80
N GLN A 163 -3.23 -21.35 13.35
CA GLN A 163 -4.56 -21.14 12.79
C GLN A 163 -5.52 -20.56 13.83
N GLN A 164 -5.53 -21.12 15.04
CA GLN A 164 -6.34 -20.60 16.15
C GLN A 164 -6.01 -19.13 16.45
N LEU A 165 -4.72 -18.76 16.45
CA LEU A 165 -4.33 -17.37 16.68
C LEU A 165 -4.76 -16.45 15.52
N ILE A 166 -4.58 -16.85 14.25
CA ILE A 166 -5.03 -16.04 13.10
C ILE A 166 -6.54 -15.78 13.20
N ARG A 167 -7.35 -16.81 13.47
CA ARG A 167 -8.82 -16.69 13.65
C ARG A 167 -9.21 -15.80 14.84
N LYS A 168 -8.45 -15.88 15.95
CA LYS A 168 -8.60 -14.97 17.11
C LYS A 168 -8.27 -13.52 16.75
N LEU A 169 -7.30 -13.29 15.86
CA LEU A 169 -6.88 -11.96 15.40
C LEU A 169 -7.86 -11.35 14.39
N THR A 170 -8.33 -12.11 13.38
CA THR A 170 -9.31 -11.65 12.37
C THR A 170 -10.73 -11.44 12.94
N SER A 171 -11.00 -11.98 14.14
CA SER A 171 -12.20 -11.71 14.94
C SER A 171 -12.01 -10.60 15.98
N ASN A 172 -10.80 -10.04 16.16
CA ASN A 172 -10.55 -8.99 17.13
C ASN A 172 -11.04 -7.61 16.62
N PRO A 173 -11.66 -6.73 17.42
CA PRO A 173 -12.06 -5.38 16.97
C PRO A 173 -10.90 -4.55 16.40
N SER A 174 -9.66 -4.81 16.83
CA SER A 174 -8.43 -4.19 16.29
C SER A 174 -8.16 -4.53 14.82
N TYR A 175 -8.62 -5.68 14.32
CA TYR A 175 -8.60 -6.01 12.89
C TYR A 175 -9.34 -4.95 12.09
N VAL A 176 -10.58 -4.67 12.48
CA VAL A 176 -11.45 -3.73 11.78
C VAL A 176 -10.86 -2.32 11.78
N THR A 177 -10.26 -1.86 12.88
CA THR A 177 -9.60 -0.55 12.93
C THR A 177 -8.31 -0.47 12.12
N ASN A 178 -7.53 -1.56 12.07
CA ASN A 178 -6.33 -1.65 11.24
C ASN A 178 -6.69 -1.58 9.75
N TRP A 179 -7.54 -2.50 9.27
CA TRP A 179 -7.89 -2.61 7.85
C TRP A 179 -8.70 -1.42 7.33
N SER A 180 -9.64 -0.88 8.11
CA SER A 180 -10.34 0.37 7.72
C SER A 180 -9.38 1.56 7.61
N THR A 181 -8.35 1.65 8.46
CA THR A 181 -7.32 2.71 8.38
C THR A 181 -6.43 2.54 7.15
N ILE A 182 -5.95 1.32 6.89
CA ILE A 182 -5.14 0.98 5.72
C ILE A 182 -5.92 1.36 4.45
N TRP A 183 -7.16 0.88 4.32
CA TRP A 183 -7.97 1.12 3.13
C TRP A 183 -8.42 2.58 2.99
N THR A 184 -8.75 3.29 4.08
CA THR A 184 -9.00 4.75 4.03
C THR A 184 -7.80 5.48 3.44
N ARG A 185 -6.57 5.10 3.84
CA ARG A 185 -5.34 5.70 3.33
C ARG A 185 -5.03 5.34 1.88
N LEU A 186 -5.33 4.11 1.45
CA LEU A 186 -5.17 3.70 0.05
C LEU A 186 -6.19 4.40 -0.87
N LEU A 187 -7.43 4.58 -0.39
CA LEU A 187 -8.53 5.17 -1.17
C LEU A 187 -8.41 6.68 -1.31
N ILE A 188 -8.08 7.42 -0.23
CA ILE A 188 -8.10 8.89 -0.22
C ILE A 188 -6.85 9.55 0.40
N GLY A 189 -5.74 8.82 0.53
CA GLY A 189 -4.47 9.33 1.07
C GLY A 189 -4.49 9.59 2.58
N ARG A 190 -3.46 10.29 3.10
CA ARG A 190 -3.42 10.78 4.49
C ARG A 190 -4.18 12.10 4.68
N THR A 191 -4.10 12.97 3.68
CA THR A 191 -4.74 14.30 3.65
C THR A 191 -6.03 14.25 2.82
N THR A 192 -6.89 15.26 2.89
CA THR A 192 -8.05 15.40 1.99
C THR A 192 -8.24 16.86 1.62
N THR A 193 -8.78 17.09 0.43
CA THR A 193 -9.31 18.40 0.05
C THR A 193 -10.45 18.81 0.99
N ARG A 194 -10.59 20.11 1.20
CA ARG A 194 -11.67 20.71 2.01
C ARG A 194 -13.03 20.22 1.51
N ASN A 195 -13.89 19.80 2.46
CA ASN A 195 -15.24 19.23 2.27
C ASN A 195 -15.35 17.74 1.88
N ILE A 196 -14.27 16.94 1.87
CA ILE A 196 -14.40 15.47 1.84
C ILE A 196 -14.61 14.95 3.26
N ASN A 197 -15.65 14.12 3.47
CA ASN A 197 -15.89 13.48 4.74
C ASN A 197 -15.11 12.16 4.85
N ARG A 198 -13.81 12.24 5.18
CA ARG A 198 -12.97 11.07 5.50
C ARG A 198 -13.62 10.18 6.57
N ARG A 199 -14.31 10.77 7.55
CA ARG A 199 -14.91 10.03 8.66
C ARG A 199 -16.01 9.10 8.16
N ALA A 200 -16.95 9.59 7.35
CA ALA A 200 -18.01 8.77 6.78
C ALA A 200 -17.47 7.64 5.89
N LEU A 201 -16.39 7.86 5.12
CA LEU A 201 -15.72 6.77 4.38
C LEU A 201 -15.16 5.71 5.32
N GLN A 202 -14.50 6.14 6.40
CA GLN A 202 -13.92 5.27 7.40
C GLN A 202 -15.03 4.49 8.15
N ASP A 203 -16.18 5.11 8.43
CA ASP A 203 -17.36 4.46 9.01
C ASP A 203 -17.90 3.34 8.10
N PHE A 204 -18.04 3.62 6.80
CA PHE A 204 -18.41 2.62 5.78
C PHE A 204 -17.43 1.44 5.73
N LEU A 205 -16.12 1.70 5.78
CA LEU A 205 -15.09 0.66 5.79
C LEU A 205 -15.08 -0.14 7.10
N VAL A 206 -15.24 0.51 8.25
CA VAL A 206 -15.34 -0.18 9.55
C VAL A 206 -16.53 -1.14 9.55
N GLN A 207 -17.70 -0.70 9.11
CA GLN A 207 -18.87 -1.59 8.98
C GLN A 207 -18.56 -2.76 8.04
N SER A 208 -17.98 -2.48 6.87
CA SER A 208 -17.68 -3.50 5.86
C SER A 208 -16.68 -4.57 6.35
N PHE A 209 -15.65 -4.18 7.10
CA PHE A 209 -14.69 -5.14 7.69
C PHE A 209 -15.23 -5.85 8.93
N ALA A 210 -16.14 -5.24 9.69
CA ALA A 210 -16.81 -5.87 10.83
C ALA A 210 -17.76 -7.00 10.36
N ASP A 211 -18.59 -6.70 9.37
CA ASP A 211 -19.57 -7.63 8.78
C ASP A 211 -18.93 -8.70 7.88
N ASN A 212 -17.60 -8.64 7.66
CA ASN A 212 -16.86 -9.46 6.71
C ASN A 212 -17.46 -9.42 5.28
N ARG A 213 -17.84 -8.23 4.81
CA ARG A 213 -18.36 -8.05 3.45
C ARG A 213 -17.33 -8.50 2.42
N SER A 214 -17.82 -9.18 1.38
CA SER A 214 -17.04 -9.60 0.24
C SER A 214 -16.34 -8.41 -0.44
N TRP A 215 -15.09 -8.60 -0.89
CA TRP A 215 -14.31 -7.51 -1.47
C TRP A 215 -14.95 -6.93 -2.73
N ASN A 216 -15.59 -7.76 -3.55
CA ASN A 216 -16.31 -7.33 -4.75
C ASN A 216 -17.49 -6.40 -4.42
N ASP A 217 -18.26 -6.64 -3.35
CA ASP A 217 -19.37 -5.76 -2.95
C ASP A 217 -18.86 -4.42 -2.41
N ILE A 218 -17.76 -4.42 -1.66
CA ILE A 218 -17.12 -3.18 -1.17
C ILE A 218 -16.66 -2.32 -2.36
N VAL A 219 -16.05 -2.94 -3.37
CA VAL A 219 -15.60 -2.26 -4.59
C VAL A 219 -16.77 -1.80 -5.44
N PHE A 220 -17.84 -2.59 -5.52
CA PHE A 220 -19.07 -2.21 -6.21
C PHE A 220 -19.66 -0.93 -5.63
N ASP A 221 -19.81 -0.86 -4.30
CA ASP A 221 -20.31 0.31 -3.59
C ASP A 221 -19.42 1.54 -3.85
N LEU A 222 -18.10 1.40 -3.71
CA LEU A 222 -17.15 2.51 -3.89
C LEU A 222 -17.20 3.10 -5.31
N VAL A 223 -17.28 2.28 -6.35
CA VAL A 223 -17.31 2.74 -7.75
C VAL A 223 -18.68 3.28 -8.15
N SER A 224 -19.76 2.67 -7.65
CA SER A 224 -21.14 3.05 -8.01
C SER A 224 -21.73 4.19 -7.17
N ALA A 225 -21.16 4.50 -6.00
CA ALA A 225 -21.72 5.33 -4.94
C ALA A 225 -22.46 6.60 -5.40
N GLU A 226 -23.66 6.85 -4.86
CA GLU A 226 -24.46 8.05 -5.12
C GLU A 226 -25.07 8.60 -3.83
N GLY A 227 -25.43 9.88 -3.80
CA GLY A 227 -26.04 10.55 -2.65
C GLY A 227 -25.09 11.46 -1.85
N ASP A 228 -25.55 11.89 -0.68
CA ASP A 228 -24.86 12.82 0.22
C ASP A 228 -23.66 12.16 0.95
N ALA A 229 -22.55 12.89 1.04
CA ALA A 229 -21.26 12.40 1.55
C ALA A 229 -21.24 11.98 3.03
N ASP A 230 -22.22 12.41 3.82
CA ASP A 230 -22.29 12.06 5.25
C ASP A 230 -23.23 10.87 5.50
N THR A 231 -24.14 10.56 4.57
CA THR A 231 -25.08 9.44 4.69
C THR A 231 -24.65 8.22 3.89
N ASN A 232 -23.96 8.41 2.75
CA ASN A 232 -23.31 7.35 2.00
C ASN A 232 -21.79 7.54 2.04
N GLY A 233 -21.13 6.91 3.02
CA GLY A 233 -19.69 7.02 3.21
C GLY A 233 -18.86 6.70 1.96
N ALA A 234 -19.30 5.74 1.14
CA ALA A 234 -18.61 5.28 -0.06
C ALA A 234 -18.44 6.40 -1.12
N THR A 235 -19.33 7.41 -1.18
CA THR A 235 -19.21 8.50 -2.16
C THR A 235 -17.92 9.30 -1.99
N ASN A 236 -17.35 9.33 -0.78
CA ASN A 236 -16.14 10.09 -0.47
C ASN A 236 -14.90 9.61 -1.23
N PHE A 237 -14.86 8.34 -1.67
CA PHE A 237 -13.82 7.86 -2.57
C PHE A 237 -13.84 8.64 -3.88
N LEU A 238 -14.95 8.61 -4.63
CA LEU A 238 -15.04 9.32 -5.90
C LEU A 238 -15.09 10.85 -5.74
N LEU A 239 -15.66 11.38 -4.65
CA LEU A 239 -15.63 12.83 -4.38
C LEU A 239 -14.18 13.38 -4.25
N ALA A 240 -13.25 12.58 -3.72
CA ALA A 240 -11.84 12.98 -3.63
C ALA A 240 -11.14 13.06 -5.00
N HIS A 241 -11.63 12.30 -5.99
CA HIS A 241 -10.94 12.05 -7.27
C HIS A 241 -11.67 12.57 -8.52
N LEU A 242 -12.95 12.97 -8.40
CA LEU A 242 -13.75 13.60 -9.45
C LEU A 242 -13.39 15.10 -9.60
N ASN A 243 -12.12 15.34 -9.91
CA ASN A 243 -11.58 16.61 -10.38
C ASN A 243 -10.90 16.38 -11.74
N ASN A 244 -10.43 17.46 -12.40
CA ASN A 244 -9.69 17.42 -13.66
C ASN A 244 -10.27 16.42 -14.69
N GLU A 245 -11.50 16.66 -15.14
CA GLU A 245 -12.22 15.81 -16.09
C GLU A 245 -12.35 14.31 -15.71
N ALA A 246 -12.29 14.00 -14.41
CA ALA A 246 -12.29 12.65 -13.82
C ALA A 246 -11.04 11.81 -14.13
N VAL A 247 -9.94 12.44 -14.55
CA VAL A 247 -8.64 11.78 -14.80
C VAL A 247 -8.12 11.05 -13.55
N PRO A 248 -8.08 11.65 -12.33
CA PRO A 248 -7.62 10.94 -11.15
C PRO A 248 -8.55 9.80 -10.73
N ALA A 249 -9.87 9.96 -10.86
CA ALA A 249 -10.85 8.89 -10.59
C ALA A 249 -10.61 7.68 -11.51
N THR A 250 -10.28 7.92 -12.78
CA THR A 250 -9.92 6.88 -13.75
C THR A 250 -8.66 6.14 -13.30
N ALA A 251 -7.59 6.89 -13.01
CA ALA A 251 -6.29 6.35 -12.63
C ALA A 251 -6.32 5.55 -11.31
N ILE A 252 -6.97 6.08 -10.26
CA ILE A 252 -7.00 5.42 -8.95
C ILE A 252 -7.88 4.16 -8.96
N THR A 253 -8.99 4.18 -9.70
CA THR A 253 -9.90 3.02 -9.80
C THR A 253 -9.19 1.84 -10.46
N THR A 254 -8.51 2.05 -11.59
CA THR A 254 -7.80 0.96 -12.28
C THR A 254 -6.56 0.50 -11.53
N ARG A 255 -5.79 1.42 -10.95
CA ARG A 255 -4.57 1.09 -10.20
C ARG A 255 -4.88 0.35 -8.90
N LEU A 256 -5.89 0.81 -8.14
CA LEU A 256 -6.23 0.20 -6.86
C LEU A 256 -6.99 -1.11 -7.05
N PHE A 257 -8.08 -1.12 -7.82
CA PHE A 257 -8.97 -2.29 -7.88
C PHE A 257 -8.60 -3.30 -8.97
N LEU A 258 -7.90 -2.88 -10.03
CA LEU A 258 -7.51 -3.77 -11.14
C LEU A 258 -5.99 -3.96 -11.23
N GLY A 259 -5.22 -3.38 -10.30
CA GLY A 259 -3.76 -3.51 -10.28
C GLY A 259 -3.12 -3.09 -11.61
N THR A 260 -3.69 -2.12 -12.33
CA THR A 260 -3.22 -1.73 -13.67
C THR A 260 -3.00 -0.23 -13.76
N GLN A 261 -1.78 0.18 -14.12
CA GLN A 261 -1.38 1.58 -14.29
C GLN A 261 -1.61 2.06 -15.74
N ILE A 262 -2.81 2.57 -16.03
CA ILE A 262 -3.13 3.14 -17.36
C ILE A 262 -2.96 4.66 -17.44
N GLN A 263 -2.64 5.35 -16.34
CA GLN A 263 -2.63 6.83 -16.29
C GLN A 263 -1.66 7.47 -17.30
N CYS A 264 -0.52 6.83 -17.57
CA CYS A 264 0.44 7.30 -18.58
C CYS A 264 -0.17 7.32 -19.99
N THR A 265 -1.19 6.49 -20.24
CA THR A 265 -1.83 6.42 -21.56
C THR A 265 -2.81 7.56 -21.85
N GLN A 266 -3.11 8.43 -20.88
CA GLN A 266 -3.97 9.61 -21.08
C GLN A 266 -3.57 10.44 -22.33
N CYS A 267 -2.27 10.55 -22.61
CA CYS A 267 -1.71 11.37 -23.67
C CYS A 267 -1.23 10.59 -24.92
N HIS A 268 -0.97 9.28 -24.79
CA HIS A 268 -0.47 8.44 -25.90
C HIS A 268 -0.58 6.94 -25.60
N ASN A 269 -0.61 6.09 -26.63
CA ASN A 269 -0.44 4.64 -26.43
C ASN A 269 0.90 4.35 -25.75
N HIS A 270 0.95 3.36 -24.86
CA HIS A 270 2.19 2.99 -24.17
C HIS A 270 3.26 2.52 -25.19
N PRO A 271 4.54 2.91 -25.03
CA PRO A 271 5.57 2.59 -26.02
C PRO A 271 5.98 1.11 -26.08
N PHE A 272 5.69 0.34 -25.02
CA PHE A 272 6.20 -1.03 -24.85
C PHE A 272 5.13 -2.08 -24.48
N ASN A 273 3.83 -1.73 -24.49
CA ASN A 273 2.74 -2.67 -24.24
C ASN A 273 1.46 -2.23 -24.99
N ASP A 274 0.43 -3.07 -25.00
CA ASP A 274 -0.80 -2.84 -25.75
C ASP A 274 -1.79 -1.85 -25.11
N ALA A 275 -1.40 -1.15 -24.03
CA ALA A 275 -2.26 -0.15 -23.40
C ALA A 275 -2.38 1.10 -24.29
N THR A 276 -3.61 1.41 -24.68
CA THR A 276 -3.93 2.47 -25.64
C THR A 276 -4.52 3.71 -24.97
N GLN A 277 -4.29 4.86 -25.60
CA GLN A 277 -4.92 6.12 -25.18
C GLN A 277 -6.45 6.03 -25.18
N SER A 278 -7.02 5.34 -26.17
CA SER A 278 -8.47 5.09 -26.23
C SER A 278 -8.98 4.35 -25.00
N GLN A 279 -8.30 3.30 -24.50
CA GLN A 279 -8.73 2.57 -23.30
C GLN A 279 -8.80 3.46 -22.05
N PHE A 280 -7.86 4.40 -21.86
CA PHE A 280 -7.94 5.36 -20.77
C PHE A 280 -9.22 6.21 -20.86
N TRP A 281 -9.52 6.73 -22.04
CA TRP A 281 -10.68 7.60 -22.23
C TRP A 281 -12.02 6.83 -22.31
N GLU A 282 -12.01 5.58 -22.77
CA GLU A 282 -13.14 4.64 -22.69
C GLU A 282 -13.53 4.41 -21.21
N ILE A 283 -12.55 4.18 -20.32
CA ILE A 283 -12.80 4.01 -18.87
C ILE A 283 -13.16 5.35 -18.20
N ASN A 284 -12.50 6.45 -18.57
CA ASN A 284 -12.84 7.79 -18.09
C ASN A 284 -14.31 8.15 -18.37
N SER A 285 -14.82 7.77 -19.55
CA SER A 285 -16.18 8.11 -19.98
C SER A 285 -17.29 7.57 -19.07
N PHE A 286 -17.04 6.52 -18.28
CA PHE A 286 -18.01 6.06 -17.28
C PHE A 286 -18.21 7.10 -16.16
N PHE A 287 -17.14 7.78 -15.74
CA PHE A 287 -17.20 8.79 -14.69
C PHE A 287 -17.81 10.11 -15.16
N LYS A 288 -17.83 10.39 -16.47
CA LYS A 288 -18.36 11.64 -17.06
C LYS A 288 -19.88 11.84 -16.90
N GLN A 289 -20.62 10.79 -16.55
CA GLN A 289 -22.02 10.91 -16.12
C GLN A 289 -22.17 11.44 -14.69
N THR A 290 -21.09 11.68 -13.95
CA THR A 290 -21.17 12.07 -12.53
C THR A 290 -21.02 13.56 -12.36
N LYS A 291 -21.89 14.16 -11.55
CA LYS A 291 -21.77 15.55 -11.11
C LYS A 291 -21.60 15.60 -9.60
N VAL A 292 -20.56 16.32 -9.15
CA VAL A 292 -20.44 16.74 -7.75
C VAL A 292 -21.35 17.93 -7.52
N VAL A 293 -22.32 17.80 -6.62
CA VAL A 293 -23.20 18.90 -6.21
C VAL A 293 -22.85 19.38 -4.81
N ARG A 294 -23.09 20.67 -4.55
CA ARG A 294 -22.83 21.32 -3.26
C ARG A 294 -24.15 21.70 -2.61
N LYS A 295 -24.44 21.09 -1.46
CA LYS A 295 -25.65 21.32 -0.67
C LYS A 295 -25.30 22.21 0.51
N LYS A 296 -25.95 23.37 0.63
CA LYS A 296 -25.79 24.25 1.79
C LYS A 296 -26.63 23.69 2.93
N MET A 297 -26.01 23.42 4.07
CA MET A 297 -26.74 22.96 5.26
C MET A 297 -27.37 24.17 5.98
N PRO A 298 -28.46 23.97 6.75
CA PRO A 298 -28.94 24.98 7.70
C PRO A 298 -27.85 25.27 8.73
N ALA A 299 -27.56 26.55 8.99
CA ALA A 299 -26.65 26.91 10.07
C ALA A 299 -27.37 26.76 11.42
N LYS A 300 -26.71 26.14 12.41
CA LYS A 300 -27.13 26.28 13.81
C LYS A 300 -26.77 27.69 14.29
N SER A 301 -27.49 28.20 15.29
CA SER A 301 -27.28 29.57 15.80
C SER A 301 -25.83 29.78 16.25
N GLY A 302 -25.11 30.69 15.58
CA GLY A 302 -23.69 30.99 15.84
C GLY A 302 -22.67 30.20 15.02
N GLU A 303 -23.08 29.18 14.26
CA GLU A 303 -22.17 28.38 13.42
C GLU A 303 -22.06 28.92 11.98
N LYS A 304 -20.90 28.74 11.35
CA LYS A 304 -20.73 29.04 9.91
C LYS A 304 -21.49 28.01 9.08
N GLN A 305 -22.16 28.46 8.03
CA GLN A 305 -22.95 27.59 7.16
C GLN A 305 -22.09 26.51 6.48
N ALA A 306 -22.27 25.25 6.88
CA ALA A 306 -21.55 24.12 6.31
C ALA A 306 -21.99 23.81 4.87
N THR A 307 -21.07 23.32 4.05
CA THR A 307 -21.35 22.83 2.70
C THR A 307 -21.07 21.33 2.65
N GLN A 308 -22.12 20.56 2.39
CA GLN A 308 -22.04 19.12 2.16
C GLN A 308 -21.84 18.86 0.66
N LEU A 309 -21.07 17.83 0.31
CA LEU A 309 -20.96 17.35 -1.08
C LEU A 309 -21.88 16.16 -1.29
N ALA A 310 -22.35 15.98 -2.52
CA ALA A 310 -23.05 14.77 -2.95
C ALA A 310 -22.65 14.39 -4.38
N LEU A 311 -22.71 13.09 -4.68
CA LEU A 311 -22.61 12.58 -6.04
C LEU A 311 -24.01 12.40 -6.61
N VAL A 312 -24.21 12.85 -7.85
CA VAL A 312 -25.45 12.65 -8.60
C VAL A 312 -25.09 12.18 -10.01
N SER A 313 -25.79 11.15 -10.48
CA SER A 313 -25.68 10.64 -11.84
C SER A 313 -26.59 11.44 -12.78
N LEU A 314 -26.02 11.97 -13.86
CA LEU A 314 -26.73 12.77 -14.86
C LEU A 314 -27.53 11.87 -15.81
N PRO A 315 -28.68 12.34 -16.36
CA PRO A 315 -29.43 11.57 -17.36
C PRO A 315 -28.64 11.26 -18.64
N LYS A 316 -27.54 11.97 -18.94
CA LYS A 316 -26.60 11.63 -20.01
C LYS A 316 -25.19 11.98 -19.55
N GLY A 317 -24.22 11.11 -19.84
CA GLY A 317 -22.80 11.41 -19.57
C GLY A 317 -22.10 12.17 -20.69
N GLY A 318 -22.75 12.32 -21.85
CA GLY A 318 -22.17 12.94 -23.03
C GLY A 318 -21.06 12.10 -23.67
N THR A 319 -20.60 12.54 -24.84
CA THR A 319 -19.41 11.98 -25.49
C THR A 319 -18.17 12.52 -24.81
N THR A 320 -17.26 11.62 -24.43
CA THR A 320 -15.93 12.01 -23.95
C THR A 320 -15.06 12.25 -25.18
N PHE A 321 -14.29 13.34 -25.21
CA PHE A 321 -13.36 13.59 -26.31
C PHE A 321 -11.94 13.69 -25.76
N TYR A 322 -10.99 13.20 -26.53
CA TYR A 322 -9.57 13.33 -26.24
C TYR A 322 -8.78 13.67 -27.50
N GLU A 323 -7.66 14.36 -27.31
CA GLU A 323 -6.75 14.73 -28.39
C GLU A 323 -5.66 13.68 -28.55
N THR A 324 -5.48 13.19 -29.77
CA THR A 324 -4.36 12.31 -30.13
C THR A 324 -3.06 13.09 -30.30
N ARG A 325 -1.90 12.40 -30.32
CA ARG A 325 -0.59 13.04 -30.59
C ARG A 325 -0.51 13.80 -31.93
N GLN A 326 -1.43 13.55 -32.86
CA GLN A 326 -1.55 14.20 -34.15
C GLN A 326 -2.48 15.43 -34.14
N GLY A 327 -3.01 15.84 -32.98
CA GLY A 327 -3.98 16.93 -32.85
C GLY A 327 -5.39 16.57 -33.31
N LEU A 328 -5.67 15.29 -33.57
CA LEU A 328 -7.00 14.83 -33.95
C LEU A 328 -7.83 14.53 -32.70
N MET A 329 -8.99 15.18 -32.61
CA MET A 329 -9.99 14.88 -31.58
C MET A 329 -10.69 13.55 -31.89
N GLN A 330 -10.74 12.66 -30.91
CA GLN A 330 -11.39 11.35 -31.00
C GLN A 330 -12.47 11.21 -29.92
N PRO A 331 -13.66 10.64 -30.25
CA PRO A 331 -14.66 10.31 -29.26
C PRO A 331 -14.30 9.00 -28.52
N ALA A 332 -14.50 8.99 -27.21
CA ALA A 332 -14.48 7.81 -26.38
C ALA A 332 -15.88 7.54 -25.80
N TYR A 333 -16.27 6.27 -25.83
CA TYR A 333 -17.56 5.77 -25.36
C TYR A 333 -17.35 4.78 -24.21
N PRO A 334 -18.36 4.58 -23.34
CA PRO A 334 -18.26 3.67 -22.20
C PRO A 334 -17.94 2.24 -22.65
N LYS A 335 -16.71 1.80 -22.39
CA LYS A 335 -16.25 0.46 -22.73
C LYS A 335 -15.20 -0.02 -21.73
N PHE A 336 -15.38 -1.24 -21.23
CA PHE A 336 -14.48 -1.86 -20.27
C PHE A 336 -14.27 -3.32 -20.66
N ALA A 337 -13.01 -3.80 -20.64
CA ALA A 337 -12.65 -5.18 -21.01
C ALA A 337 -13.29 -5.67 -22.33
N GLY A 338 -13.43 -4.79 -23.33
CA GLY A 338 -14.09 -5.10 -24.61
C GLY A 338 -15.60 -4.85 -24.64
N VAL A 339 -16.28 -4.94 -23.49
CA VAL A 339 -17.74 -4.76 -23.36
C VAL A 339 -18.11 -3.28 -23.47
N LYS A 340 -18.95 -2.93 -24.44
CA LYS A 340 -19.54 -1.58 -24.59
C LYS A 340 -20.78 -1.44 -23.71
N VAL A 341 -20.91 -0.30 -23.03
CA VAL A 341 -22.09 0.07 -22.24
C VAL A 341 -22.90 1.14 -22.98
N SER A 342 -24.22 1.02 -22.91
CA SER A 342 -25.16 1.90 -23.60
C SER A 342 -25.15 3.33 -23.04
N ASP A 343 -25.33 4.32 -23.91
CA ASP A 343 -25.52 5.73 -23.53
C ASP A 343 -27.02 6.12 -23.45
N ALA A 344 -27.88 5.16 -23.18
CA ALA A 344 -29.31 5.39 -22.99
C ALA A 344 -29.56 6.15 -21.66
N PRO A 345 -30.54 7.09 -21.60
CA PRO A 345 -30.64 8.01 -20.47
C PRO A 345 -30.97 7.40 -19.10
N ASN A 346 -31.43 6.16 -19.10
CA ASN A 346 -31.77 5.36 -17.92
C ASN A 346 -30.63 4.44 -17.46
N VAL A 347 -29.48 4.46 -18.13
CA VAL A 347 -28.30 3.64 -17.78
C VAL A 347 -27.36 4.46 -16.90
N ASN A 348 -27.06 3.98 -15.70
CA ASN A 348 -26.03 4.55 -14.84
C ASN A 348 -24.67 3.89 -15.19
N ARG A 349 -23.88 4.59 -15.99
CA ARG A 349 -22.55 4.14 -16.45
C ARG A 349 -21.66 3.69 -15.28
N ARG A 350 -21.66 4.38 -14.14
CA ARG A 350 -20.81 3.98 -12.98
C ARG A 350 -21.28 2.68 -12.34
N GLN A 351 -22.59 2.44 -12.25
CA GLN A 351 -23.13 1.15 -11.81
C GLN A 351 -22.76 0.04 -12.81
N GLU A 352 -22.83 0.29 -14.12
CA GLU A 352 -22.40 -0.72 -15.11
C GLU A 352 -20.88 -0.98 -15.07
N LEU A 353 -20.04 0.05 -14.87
CA LEU A 353 -18.60 -0.15 -14.64
C LEU A 353 -18.35 -0.97 -13.37
N ALA A 354 -19.04 -0.65 -12.27
CA ALA A 354 -18.95 -1.41 -11.04
C ALA A 354 -19.28 -2.89 -11.28
N LYS A 355 -20.42 -3.20 -11.93
CA LYS A 355 -20.77 -4.57 -12.33
C LYS A 355 -19.66 -5.24 -13.14
N LEU A 356 -19.18 -4.59 -14.21
CA LEU A 356 -18.15 -5.16 -15.10
C LEU A 356 -16.79 -5.37 -14.42
N MET A 357 -16.52 -4.67 -13.32
CA MET A 357 -15.32 -4.86 -12.48
C MET A 357 -15.50 -5.94 -11.40
N THR A 358 -16.73 -6.24 -10.97
CA THR A 358 -17.04 -7.06 -9.79
C THR A 358 -17.86 -8.32 -10.10
N SER A 359 -18.20 -8.56 -11.37
CA SER A 359 -18.95 -9.73 -11.83
C SER A 359 -18.44 -10.24 -13.18
N GLY A 360 -18.51 -11.57 -13.36
CA GLY A 360 -18.03 -12.28 -14.55
C GLY A 360 -16.62 -12.86 -14.41
N ASP A 361 -16.18 -13.57 -15.44
CA ASP A 361 -14.95 -14.40 -15.43
C ASP A 361 -13.64 -13.59 -15.35
N ASN A 362 -13.71 -12.25 -15.36
CA ASN A 362 -12.55 -11.38 -15.27
C ASN A 362 -12.05 -11.24 -13.82
N GLN A 363 -11.21 -12.19 -13.41
CA GLN A 363 -10.61 -12.25 -12.08
C GLN A 363 -9.59 -11.13 -11.80
N GLN A 364 -9.41 -10.11 -12.66
CA GLN A 364 -8.42 -9.05 -12.44
C GLN A 364 -8.61 -8.32 -11.09
N LEU A 365 -9.86 -8.19 -10.61
CA LEU A 365 -10.15 -7.70 -9.26
C LEU A 365 -9.56 -8.58 -8.16
N ALA A 366 -9.72 -9.90 -8.29
CA ALA A 366 -9.17 -10.87 -7.35
C ALA A 366 -7.63 -10.89 -7.39
N ARG A 367 -7.04 -10.90 -8.60
CA ARG A 367 -5.57 -10.82 -8.81
C ARG A 367 -4.98 -9.58 -8.14
N ALA A 368 -5.59 -8.41 -8.33
CA ALA A 368 -5.13 -7.15 -7.75
C ALA A 368 -5.24 -7.11 -6.22
N MET A 369 -6.28 -7.76 -5.67
CA MET A 369 -6.43 -7.92 -4.23
C MET A 369 -5.37 -8.87 -3.66
N VAL A 370 -5.26 -10.09 -4.21
CA VAL A 370 -4.28 -11.11 -3.81
C VAL A 370 -2.86 -10.57 -3.85
N ASN A 371 -2.44 -9.94 -4.96
CA ASN A 371 -1.10 -9.37 -5.10
C ASN A 371 -0.79 -8.28 -4.05
N ARG A 372 -1.79 -7.46 -3.71
CA ARG A 372 -1.67 -6.40 -2.69
C ARG A 372 -1.68 -6.94 -1.27
N MET A 373 -2.48 -7.96 -0.99
CA MET A 373 -2.49 -8.66 0.30
C MET A 373 -1.15 -9.37 0.52
N TRP A 374 -0.65 -10.06 -0.50
CA TRP A 374 0.70 -10.65 -0.49
C TRP A 374 1.77 -9.59 -0.20
N ALA A 375 1.72 -8.43 -0.87
CA ALA A 375 2.62 -7.31 -0.60
C ALA A 375 2.48 -6.74 0.83
N HIS A 376 1.30 -6.74 1.43
CA HIS A 376 1.12 -6.33 2.83
C HIS A 376 1.81 -7.30 3.81
N PHE A 377 1.68 -8.61 3.59
CA PHE A 377 2.26 -9.63 4.46
C PHE A 377 3.76 -9.86 4.24
N PHE A 378 4.25 -9.86 3.00
CA PHE A 378 5.66 -10.09 2.67
C PHE A 378 6.48 -8.81 2.44
N GLY A 379 5.84 -7.64 2.29
CA GLY A 379 6.49 -6.37 1.95
C GLY A 379 6.61 -6.14 0.44
N TYR A 380 6.62 -7.23 -0.33
CA TYR A 380 6.68 -7.23 -1.79
C TYR A 380 5.58 -8.12 -2.39
N GLY A 381 4.96 -7.68 -3.49
CA GLY A 381 4.00 -8.48 -4.25
C GLY A 381 4.69 -9.38 -5.28
N PHE A 382 3.90 -10.16 -6.02
CA PHE A 382 4.38 -10.92 -7.16
C PHE A 382 4.79 -10.03 -8.34
N THR A 383 4.33 -8.77 -8.40
CA THR A 383 4.73 -7.78 -9.41
C THR A 383 5.38 -6.56 -8.75
N ARG A 384 6.25 -5.87 -9.49
CA ARG A 384 6.83 -4.58 -9.09
C ARG A 384 6.67 -3.56 -10.22
N PRO A 385 5.92 -2.46 -10.04
CA PRO A 385 5.05 -2.14 -8.91
C PRO A 385 3.94 -3.17 -8.61
N ILE A 386 3.44 -3.17 -7.37
CA ILE A 386 2.36 -4.06 -6.89
C ILE A 386 1.00 -3.78 -7.56
N ASP A 387 0.89 -2.62 -8.22
CA ASP A 387 -0.32 -2.11 -8.86
C ASP A 387 -0.11 -1.89 -10.37
N ASP A 388 0.91 -2.54 -10.94
CA ASP A 388 1.16 -2.65 -12.37
C ASP A 388 1.30 -4.13 -12.78
N MET A 389 0.18 -4.76 -13.11
CA MET A 389 0.05 -6.19 -13.41
C MET A 389 -0.27 -6.44 -14.89
N GLY A 390 0.16 -5.53 -15.78
CA GLY A 390 0.00 -5.68 -17.23
C GLY A 390 0.95 -6.71 -17.85
N TYR A 391 0.73 -7.06 -19.12
CA TYR A 391 1.51 -8.10 -19.82
C TYR A 391 3.04 -7.87 -19.84
N HIS A 392 3.49 -6.62 -19.72
CA HIS A 392 4.90 -6.24 -19.64
C HIS A 392 5.54 -6.54 -18.26
N ASN A 393 4.74 -6.75 -17.22
CA ASN A 393 5.20 -7.02 -15.86
C ASN A 393 4.76 -8.42 -15.42
N SER A 394 5.54 -9.43 -15.81
CA SER A 394 5.24 -10.83 -15.47
C SER A 394 5.36 -11.05 -13.95
N PRO A 395 4.34 -11.63 -13.28
CA PRO A 395 4.43 -12.00 -11.87
C PRO A 395 5.54 -13.02 -11.61
N THR A 396 6.19 -12.98 -10.44
CA THR A 396 7.26 -13.92 -10.07
C THR A 396 6.78 -15.35 -9.92
N HIS A 397 5.54 -15.53 -9.42
CA HIS A 397 4.89 -16.84 -9.27
C HIS A 397 3.50 -16.76 -9.95
N PRO A 398 3.43 -16.83 -11.29
CA PRO A 398 2.19 -16.56 -12.01
C PRO A 398 1.14 -17.64 -11.75
N GLU A 399 1.51 -18.92 -11.68
CA GLU A 399 0.59 -20.02 -11.36
C GLU A 399 -0.01 -19.85 -9.95
N LEU A 400 0.80 -19.41 -8.98
CA LEU A 400 0.37 -19.13 -7.62
C LEU A 400 -0.63 -17.98 -7.56
N LEU A 401 -0.31 -16.85 -8.19
CA LEU A 401 -1.18 -15.68 -8.22
C LEU A 401 -2.51 -15.99 -8.95
N ASN A 402 -2.46 -16.76 -10.04
CA ASN A 402 -3.65 -17.14 -10.79
C ASN A 402 -4.59 -17.99 -9.91
N GLU A 403 -4.09 -19.09 -9.36
CA GLU A 403 -4.91 -20.02 -8.59
C GLU A 403 -5.38 -19.42 -7.26
N LEU A 404 -4.53 -18.66 -6.56
CA LEU A 404 -4.95 -17.96 -5.33
C LEU A 404 -6.00 -16.87 -5.63
N ALA A 405 -6.02 -16.30 -6.84
CA ALA A 405 -7.10 -15.43 -7.29
C ALA A 405 -8.37 -16.20 -7.66
N HIS A 406 -8.28 -17.43 -8.21
CA HIS A 406 -9.44 -18.31 -8.42
C HIS A 406 -10.10 -18.63 -7.07
N GLN A 407 -9.32 -19.19 -6.14
CA GLN A 407 -9.80 -19.59 -4.81
C GLN A 407 -10.36 -18.41 -4.01
N PHE A 408 -9.81 -17.20 -4.19
CA PHE A 408 -10.39 -15.98 -3.60
C PHE A 408 -11.72 -15.55 -4.22
N VAL A 409 -12.00 -15.86 -5.50
CA VAL A 409 -13.35 -15.70 -6.07
C VAL A 409 -14.29 -16.77 -5.52
N ASP A 410 -13.85 -18.03 -5.48
CA ASP A 410 -14.65 -19.18 -5.03
C ASP A 410 -15.02 -19.10 -3.54
N SER A 411 -14.18 -18.48 -2.70
CA SER A 411 -14.52 -18.16 -1.30
C SER A 411 -15.51 -16.99 -1.15
N GLY A 412 -16.02 -16.42 -2.24
CA GLY A 412 -16.90 -15.26 -2.22
C GLY A 412 -16.16 -13.96 -1.90
N TYR A 413 -14.89 -13.83 -2.30
CA TYR A 413 -14.02 -12.69 -2.00
C TYR A 413 -13.81 -12.44 -0.49
N ASP A 414 -13.72 -13.51 0.31
CA ASP A 414 -13.50 -13.42 1.76
C ASP A 414 -12.05 -13.00 2.10
N ILE A 415 -11.93 -11.78 2.64
CA ILE A 415 -10.65 -11.15 2.97
C ILE A 415 -9.98 -11.85 4.17
N LYS A 416 -10.75 -12.33 5.16
CA LYS A 416 -10.21 -13.03 6.35
C LYS A 416 -9.69 -14.41 5.97
N GLN A 417 -10.39 -15.11 5.07
CA GLN A 417 -9.96 -16.40 4.55
C GLN A 417 -8.65 -16.28 3.74
N LEU A 418 -8.53 -15.25 2.90
CA LEU A 418 -7.28 -14.95 2.18
C LEU A 418 -6.11 -14.63 3.13
N ILE A 419 -6.37 -13.90 4.23
CA ILE A 419 -5.37 -13.66 5.29
C ILE A 419 -4.95 -14.98 5.95
N GLU A 420 -5.89 -15.88 6.23
CA GLU A 420 -5.59 -17.18 6.83
C GLU A 420 -4.69 -18.03 5.94
N TRP A 421 -5.02 -18.17 4.65
CA TRP A 421 -4.17 -18.92 3.70
C TRP A 421 -2.75 -18.34 3.57
N ILE A 422 -2.62 -17.00 3.51
CA ILE A 422 -1.31 -16.35 3.41
C ILE A 422 -0.50 -16.57 4.71
N CYS A 423 -1.10 -16.32 5.88
CA CYS A 423 -0.39 -16.40 7.16
C CYS A 423 -0.08 -17.84 7.63
N LEU A 424 -0.78 -18.86 7.09
CA LEU A 424 -0.46 -20.27 7.32
C LEU A 424 0.60 -20.83 6.39
N SER A 425 0.97 -20.13 5.32
CA SER A 425 2.02 -20.59 4.40
C SER A 425 3.39 -20.74 5.08
N ASP A 426 4.17 -21.73 4.64
CA ASP A 426 5.53 -21.95 5.13
C ASP A 426 6.44 -20.76 4.81
N ALA A 427 6.20 -20.09 3.67
CA ALA A 427 6.87 -18.84 3.30
C ALA A 427 6.64 -17.72 4.34
N TYR A 428 5.42 -17.55 4.84
CA TYR A 428 5.13 -16.57 5.89
C TYR A 428 5.71 -16.97 7.25
N ARG A 429 6.09 -18.25 7.43
CA ARG A 429 6.74 -18.79 8.63
C ARG A 429 8.27 -18.72 8.60
N LEU A 430 8.92 -18.31 7.51
CA LEU A 430 10.38 -18.16 7.45
C LEU A 430 10.88 -17.01 8.32
N SER A 431 12.10 -17.11 8.85
CA SER A 431 12.76 -15.99 9.52
C SER A 431 13.13 -14.88 8.53
N SER A 432 13.31 -13.68 9.06
CA SER A 432 13.92 -12.55 8.32
C SER A 432 15.45 -12.60 8.27
N GLN A 433 16.08 -13.44 9.10
CA GLN A 433 17.52 -13.70 9.00
C GLN A 433 17.82 -14.47 7.71
N PHE A 434 18.72 -13.94 6.88
CA PHE A 434 19.15 -14.58 5.63
C PHE A 434 20.33 -15.54 5.85
N VAL A 435 20.44 -16.51 4.97
CA VAL A 435 21.55 -17.46 4.86
C VAL A 435 22.37 -17.17 3.60
N ALA A 436 23.55 -17.78 3.47
CA ALA A 436 24.44 -17.54 2.32
C ALA A 436 23.73 -17.79 0.97
N HIS A 437 22.86 -18.80 0.90
CA HIS A 437 22.17 -19.22 -0.33
C HIS A 437 20.92 -18.38 -0.69
N ASN A 438 20.50 -17.42 0.14
CA ASN A 438 19.41 -16.49 -0.20
C ASN A 438 19.73 -15.00 0.03
N GLN A 439 20.99 -14.65 0.26
CA GLN A 439 21.41 -13.26 0.35
C GLN A 439 21.10 -12.45 -0.93
N SER A 440 21.08 -13.12 -2.10
CA SER A 440 20.71 -12.56 -3.40
C SER A 440 19.20 -12.35 -3.60
N ASP A 441 18.33 -12.94 -2.77
CA ASP A 441 16.89 -12.66 -2.77
C ASP A 441 16.65 -11.37 -1.98
N ASN A 442 16.96 -10.23 -2.61
CA ASN A 442 16.94 -8.91 -1.97
C ASN A 442 16.19 -7.86 -2.81
N PRO A 443 14.85 -7.86 -2.82
CA PRO A 443 14.07 -6.99 -3.71
C PRO A 443 14.34 -5.48 -3.53
N ASP A 444 14.95 -5.04 -2.42
CA ASP A 444 15.39 -3.65 -2.25
C ASP A 444 16.31 -3.18 -3.39
N ASP A 445 17.12 -4.07 -3.99
CA ASP A 445 18.11 -3.72 -5.03
C ASP A 445 17.55 -3.55 -6.46
N GLY A 446 16.30 -3.94 -6.69
CA GLY A 446 15.69 -3.98 -8.04
C GLY A 446 15.16 -5.35 -8.43
N SER A 447 15.70 -6.42 -7.83
CA SER A 447 15.36 -7.81 -8.12
C SER A 447 13.90 -8.18 -7.81
N THR A 448 13.50 -9.29 -8.43
CA THR A 448 12.19 -9.93 -8.25
C THR A 448 12.18 -10.83 -7.01
N PRO A 449 11.17 -10.72 -6.12
CA PRO A 449 11.10 -11.53 -4.90
C PRO A 449 10.86 -13.01 -5.16
N ASN A 450 11.71 -13.85 -4.56
CA ASN A 450 11.53 -15.30 -4.49
C ASN A 450 10.86 -15.75 -3.17
N PHE A 451 10.63 -14.83 -2.22
CA PHE A 451 10.02 -15.09 -0.90
C PHE A 451 10.75 -16.17 -0.09
N SER A 452 12.06 -16.30 -0.28
CA SER A 452 12.91 -17.29 0.39
C SER A 452 13.25 -16.93 1.84
N ARG A 453 12.79 -15.77 2.31
CA ARG A 453 12.91 -15.23 3.67
C ARG A 453 11.81 -14.20 3.89
N MET A 454 11.53 -13.84 5.13
CA MET A 454 10.67 -12.67 5.39
C MET A 454 11.45 -11.38 5.18
N TYR A 455 11.06 -10.56 4.21
CA TYR A 455 11.69 -9.25 3.99
C TYR A 455 11.38 -8.29 5.15
N VAL A 456 12.35 -7.43 5.49
CA VAL A 456 12.20 -6.51 6.63
C VAL A 456 11.27 -5.37 6.26
N LYS A 457 10.13 -5.26 6.96
CA LYS A 457 9.14 -4.20 6.77
C LYS A 457 9.29 -3.12 7.84
N GLN A 458 9.22 -1.85 7.42
CA GLN A 458 9.10 -0.74 8.35
C GLN A 458 7.70 -0.74 9.00
N MET A 459 7.63 -0.50 10.31
CA MET A 459 6.35 -0.26 10.98
C MET A 459 5.74 1.05 10.49
N THR A 460 4.46 1.05 10.17
CA THR A 460 3.71 2.28 9.92
C THR A 460 3.63 3.14 11.19
N ALA A 461 3.45 4.45 11.04
CA ALA A 461 3.31 5.37 12.18
C ALA A 461 2.09 5.00 13.07
N GLU A 462 1.05 4.44 12.45
CA GLU A 462 -0.11 3.84 13.12
C GLU A 462 0.28 2.64 13.97
N GLN A 463 0.98 1.65 13.40
CA GLN A 463 1.49 0.48 14.13
C GLN A 463 2.43 0.87 15.26
N LEU A 464 3.28 1.89 15.07
CA LEU A 464 4.17 2.40 16.10
C LEU A 464 3.38 2.99 17.28
N TYR A 465 2.42 3.89 17.01
CA TYR A 465 1.56 4.44 18.05
C TYR A 465 0.78 3.35 18.78
N ASP A 466 0.11 2.47 18.03
CA ASP A 466 -0.74 1.43 18.61
C ASP A 466 0.06 0.40 19.41
N SER A 467 1.33 0.16 19.06
CA SER A 467 2.28 -0.66 19.84
C SER A 467 2.81 0.05 21.08
N LEU A 468 3.10 1.36 21.01
CA LEU A 468 3.51 2.14 22.18
C LEU A 468 2.39 2.21 23.23
N GLN A 469 1.12 2.29 22.81
CA GLN A 469 -0.03 2.21 23.72
C GLN A 469 -0.09 0.86 24.45
N VAL A 470 0.20 -0.25 23.76
CA VAL A 470 0.26 -1.60 24.37
C VAL A 470 1.35 -1.67 25.43
N THR A 471 2.55 -1.17 25.14
CA THR A 471 3.68 -1.18 26.09
C THR A 471 3.42 -0.27 27.29
N ALA A 472 2.85 0.92 27.07
CA ALA A 472 2.64 1.92 28.12
C ALA A 472 1.41 1.63 29.01
N ASN A 473 0.36 1.00 28.46
CA ASN A 473 -0.84 0.66 29.21
C ASN A 473 -1.53 -0.62 28.68
N PRO A 474 -1.05 -1.81 29.07
CA PRO A 474 -1.63 -3.10 28.65
C PRO A 474 -3.10 -3.30 29.01
N ALA A 475 -3.65 -2.54 29.97
CA ALA A 475 -5.05 -2.62 30.36
C ALA A 475 -6.01 -1.91 29.38
N LEU A 476 -5.48 -1.12 28.43
CA LEU A 476 -6.26 -0.43 27.38
C LEU A 476 -6.28 -1.17 26.03
N VAL A 477 -6.06 -2.49 26.03
CA VAL A 477 -6.30 -3.32 24.84
C VAL A 477 -7.78 -3.27 24.47
N VAL A 478 -8.06 -2.99 23.20
CA VAL A 478 -9.41 -2.84 22.67
C VAL A 478 -10.18 -4.17 22.78
N THR A 479 -11.19 -4.19 23.65
CA THR A 479 -12.12 -5.32 23.82
C THR A 479 -13.45 -5.14 23.09
N ASP A 480 -13.80 -3.92 22.68
CA ASP A 480 -15.04 -3.60 21.97
C ASP A 480 -14.87 -2.51 20.88
N TYR A 481 -15.82 -2.45 19.95
CA TYR A 481 -15.80 -1.54 18.80
C TYR A 481 -15.95 -0.05 19.16
N SER A 482 -16.61 0.30 20.27
CA SER A 482 -16.81 1.70 20.68
C SER A 482 -15.51 2.33 21.17
N ASN A 483 -14.73 1.57 21.94
CA ASN A 483 -13.39 1.94 22.38
C ASN A 483 -12.38 1.93 21.22
N ALA A 484 -12.56 1.02 20.25
CA ALA A 484 -11.75 0.95 19.04
C ALA A 484 -11.79 2.28 18.25
N TRP A 485 -12.99 2.86 18.08
CA TRP A 485 -13.19 4.13 17.40
C TRP A 485 -12.53 5.32 18.09
N ASN A 486 -12.71 5.43 19.41
CA ASN A 486 -12.11 6.50 20.20
C ASN A 486 -10.56 6.43 20.16
N LYS A 487 -10.00 5.21 20.11
CA LYS A 487 -8.56 4.99 19.93
C LYS A 487 -8.07 5.49 18.57
N MET A 488 -8.78 5.15 17.47
CA MET A 488 -8.44 5.64 16.13
C MET A 488 -8.42 7.17 16.07
N GLN A 489 -9.44 7.84 16.62
CA GLN A 489 -9.49 9.31 16.63
C GLN A 489 -8.31 9.93 17.40
N LYS A 490 -7.96 9.40 18.58
CA LYS A 490 -6.80 9.87 19.36
C LYS A 490 -5.48 9.64 18.64
N ARG A 491 -5.33 8.49 17.97
CA ARG A 491 -4.16 8.18 17.13
C ARG A 491 -4.06 9.17 15.97
N ASP A 492 -5.16 9.43 15.26
CA ASP A 492 -5.16 10.32 14.10
C ASP A 492 -4.87 11.78 14.53
N GLN A 493 -5.38 12.23 15.69
CA GLN A 493 -5.02 13.52 16.31
C GLN A 493 -3.54 13.60 16.72
N TRP A 494 -2.95 12.50 17.20
CA TRP A 494 -1.52 12.43 17.50
C TRP A 494 -0.68 12.47 16.22
N LEU A 495 -1.04 11.68 15.20
CA LEU A 495 -0.35 11.63 13.91
C LEU A 495 -0.36 12.96 13.16
N GLN A 496 -1.41 13.76 13.29
CA GLN A 496 -1.49 15.10 12.68
C GLN A 496 -0.35 16.04 13.13
N GLN A 497 0.27 15.80 14.29
CA GLN A 497 1.40 16.60 14.78
C GLN A 497 2.70 16.37 13.98
N PHE A 498 2.78 15.28 13.22
CA PHE A 498 3.96 14.87 12.44
C PHE A 498 3.74 14.95 10.93
N VAL A 499 2.51 15.23 10.48
CA VAL A 499 2.17 15.37 9.06
C VAL A 499 2.16 16.85 8.69
N TYR A 500 3.32 17.37 8.30
CA TYR A 500 3.42 18.72 7.72
C TYR A 500 2.75 18.74 6.33
N THR A 501 1.66 19.49 6.22
CA THR A 501 1.07 19.89 4.94
C THR A 501 1.41 21.34 4.65
N HIS A 502 2.23 21.57 3.64
CA HIS A 502 2.37 22.88 3.00
C HIS A 502 1.17 23.18 2.09
#